data_AF-A0A512ARD7-F1
#
_entry.id   AF-A0A512ARD7-F1
#
_cell.length_a   1.000
_cell.length_b   1.000
_cell.length_c   1.000
_cell.angle_alpha   90.00
_cell.angle_beta   90.00
_cell.angle_gamma   90.00
#
_symmetry.space_group_name_H-M   'P 1'
#
loop_
_entity.id
_entity.type
_entity.pdbx_description
1 polymer ?
#
loop_
_entity_poly.entity_id
_entity_poly.type
_entity_poly.pdbx_seq_one_letter_code
_entity_poly.pdbx_strand_id
1 'polypeptide(L)'
;MKRRQFRLTLEPTAEDAVRLAQLSRYASNLSRGNAADIGAALGDHVGALFPGRNRHAVLESLLGKGEPGWSLVPAPGKGGALVIETTEAGAAVSAIARILEQIAPGTLVRPMIYEPLSLNNSGGHLRRLH
;
A
#
# COMPACT_ATOMS: atom_id res chain seq x y z
N MET A 1 15.39 -6.87 -3.28
CA MET A 1 14.08 -7.33 -3.79
C MET A 1 13.66 -6.43 -4.95
N LYS A 2 12.96 -6.97 -5.97
CA LYS A 2 12.60 -6.21 -7.19
C LYS A 2 11.30 -5.42 -6.97
N ARG A 3 11.34 -4.10 -7.19
CA ARG A 3 10.13 -3.25 -7.24
C ARG A 3 9.36 -3.56 -8.52
N ARG A 4 8.04 -3.66 -8.43
CA ARG A 4 7.16 -4.00 -9.56
C ARG A 4 5.99 -3.02 -9.61
N GLN A 5 5.44 -2.87 -10.80
CA GLN A 5 4.17 -2.21 -11.00
C GLN A 5 3.04 -3.26 -11.01
N PHE A 6 2.03 -3.09 -10.18
CA PHE A 6 0.87 -3.95 -10.05
C PHE A 6 -0.31 -3.23 -9.39
N ARG A 7 -1.49 -3.80 -9.55
CA ARG A 7 -2.66 -3.51 -8.74
C ARG A 7 -2.97 -4.70 -7.86
N LEU A 8 -3.40 -4.43 -6.65
CA LEU A 8 -3.88 -5.43 -5.71
C LEU A 8 -5.25 -4.98 -5.22
N THR A 9 -6.31 -5.65 -5.69
CA THR A 9 -7.67 -5.42 -5.20
C THR A 9 -7.91 -6.24 -3.95
N LEU A 10 -8.41 -5.56 -2.92
CA LEU A 10 -8.65 -6.05 -1.57
C LEU A 10 -10.12 -5.88 -1.22
N GLU A 11 -10.65 -6.82 -0.43
CA GLU A 11 -11.96 -6.70 0.22
C GLU A 11 -11.75 -6.59 1.73
N PRO A 12 -11.27 -5.45 2.26
CA PRO A 12 -10.99 -5.29 3.69
C PRO A 12 -12.27 -5.32 4.55
N THR A 13 -12.10 -5.63 5.83
CA THR A 13 -13.11 -5.26 6.83
C THR A 13 -13.19 -3.72 6.95
N ALA A 14 -14.25 -3.19 7.55
CA ALA A 14 -14.37 -1.74 7.75
C ALA A 14 -13.19 -1.17 8.58
N GLU A 15 -12.75 -1.89 9.60
CA GLU A 15 -11.59 -1.48 10.41
C GLU A 15 -10.28 -1.51 9.62
N ASP A 16 -10.03 -2.59 8.86
CA ASP A 16 -8.86 -2.69 7.99
C ASP A 16 -8.83 -1.57 6.94
N ALA A 17 -9.98 -1.25 6.35
CA ALA A 17 -10.11 -0.17 5.37
C ALA A 17 -9.72 1.19 5.98
N VAL A 18 -10.20 1.47 7.19
CA VAL A 18 -9.84 2.71 7.92
C VAL A 18 -8.35 2.75 8.23
N ARG A 19 -7.77 1.65 8.72
CA ARG A 19 -6.33 1.57 9.02
C ARG A 19 -5.46 1.76 7.77
N LEU A 20 -5.82 1.15 6.65
CA LEU A 20 -5.12 1.34 5.37
C LEU A 20 -5.24 2.77 4.85
N ALA A 21 -6.42 3.39 4.95
CA ALA A 21 -6.62 4.77 4.56
C ALA A 21 -5.76 5.74 5.40
N GLN A 22 -5.71 5.52 6.72
CA GLN A 22 -4.85 6.28 7.62
C GLN A 22 -3.36 6.09 7.30
N LEU A 23 -2.92 4.86 7.01
CA LEU A 23 -1.55 4.57 6.60
C LEU A 23 -1.19 5.25 5.27
N SER A 24 -2.08 5.19 4.28
CA SER A 24 -1.87 5.82 2.97
C SER A 24 -1.73 7.34 3.12
N ARG A 25 -2.54 7.97 3.98
CA ARG A 25 -2.45 9.40 4.29
C ARG A 25 -1.15 9.73 5.03
N TYR A 26 -0.79 8.93 6.04
CA TYR A 26 0.46 9.08 6.78
C TYR A 26 1.68 9.04 5.84
N ALA A 27 1.75 8.01 4.98
CA ALA A 27 2.84 7.85 4.02
C ALA A 27 2.94 9.02 3.01
N SER A 28 1.78 9.51 2.55
CA SER A 28 1.72 10.66 1.63
C SER A 28 2.15 11.98 2.29
N ASN A 29 1.82 12.18 3.57
CA ASN A 29 2.27 13.36 4.31
C ASN A 29 3.77 13.30 4.58
N LEU A 30 4.27 12.11 4.95
CA LEU A 30 5.69 11.87 5.19
C LEU A 30 6.53 12.14 3.94
N SER A 31 6.10 11.68 2.75
CA SER A 31 6.83 11.93 1.50
C SER A 31 6.88 13.41 1.10
N ARG A 32 5.89 14.19 1.53
CA ARG A 32 5.83 15.65 1.32
C ARG A 32 6.57 16.46 2.39
N GLY A 33 7.16 15.80 3.40
CA GLY A 33 7.82 16.47 4.52
C GLY A 33 6.85 17.17 5.49
N ASN A 34 5.56 16.84 5.44
CA ASN A 34 4.55 17.40 6.32
C ASN A 34 4.47 16.64 7.65
N ALA A 35 3.93 17.28 8.68
CA ALA A 35 3.53 16.59 9.90
C ALA A 35 2.54 15.47 9.56
N ALA A 36 2.90 14.22 9.87
CA ALA A 36 2.12 13.05 9.52
C ALA A 36 1.33 12.55 10.73
N ASP A 37 0.03 12.88 10.79
CA ASP A 37 -0.87 12.29 11.79
C ASP A 37 -1.14 10.81 11.48
N ILE A 38 -0.97 9.95 12.49
CA ILE A 38 -1.20 8.50 12.38
C ILE A 38 -2.70 8.19 12.28
N GLY A 39 -3.55 8.98 12.93
CA GLY A 39 -4.97 8.66 13.11
C GLY A 39 -5.22 7.60 14.19
N ALA A 40 -6.41 7.66 14.82
CA ALA A 40 -6.74 6.88 16.01
C ALA A 40 -6.70 5.36 15.77
N ALA A 41 -7.47 4.85 14.80
CA ALA A 41 -7.58 3.41 14.55
C ALA A 41 -6.23 2.74 14.23
N LEU A 42 -5.40 3.38 13.39
CA LEU A 42 -4.05 2.91 13.09
C LEU A 42 -3.14 3.03 14.31
N GLY A 43 -3.23 4.14 15.05
CA GLY A 43 -2.42 4.38 16.24
C GLY A 43 -2.69 3.39 17.38
N ASP A 44 -3.95 3.08 17.61
CA ASP A 44 -4.39 2.11 18.62
C ASP A 44 -3.97 0.69 18.23
N HIS A 45 -4.18 0.32 16.96
CA HIS A 45 -3.78 -0.98 16.43
C HIS A 45 -2.27 -1.20 16.50
N VAL A 46 -1.48 -0.22 16.06
CA VAL A 46 0.00 -0.28 16.16
C VAL A 46 0.45 -0.28 17.62
N GLY A 47 -0.22 0.50 18.47
CA GLY A 47 0.06 0.54 19.91
C GLY A 47 -0.18 -0.81 20.60
N ALA A 48 -1.22 -1.53 20.19
CA ALA A 48 -1.53 -2.87 20.70
C ALA A 48 -0.53 -3.92 20.19
N LEU A 49 -0.15 -3.86 18.90
CA LEU A 49 0.80 -4.81 18.30
C LEU A 49 2.24 -4.61 18.78
N PHE A 50 2.65 -3.37 19.06
CA PHE A 50 4.03 -3.02 19.43
C PHE A 50 4.06 -2.19 20.73
N PRO A 51 3.70 -2.80 21.88
CA PRO A 51 3.61 -2.08 23.14
C PRO A 51 4.95 -1.45 23.53
N GLY A 52 4.90 -0.21 24.02
CA GLY A 52 6.08 0.55 24.45
C GLY A 52 6.98 1.07 23.32
N ARG A 53 6.66 0.79 22.04
CA ARG A 53 7.43 1.33 20.90
C ARG A 53 6.86 2.66 20.40
N ASN A 54 7.74 3.53 19.93
CA ASN A 54 7.32 4.75 19.23
C ASN A 54 6.59 4.36 17.94
N ARG A 55 5.30 4.73 17.85
CA ARG A 55 4.41 4.36 16.75
C ARG A 55 4.86 4.93 15.40
N HIS A 56 5.39 6.16 15.37
CA HIS A 56 5.95 6.76 14.16
C HIS A 56 7.12 5.94 13.64
N ALA A 57 8.07 5.60 14.53
CA ALA A 57 9.24 4.80 14.16
C ALA A 57 8.86 3.41 13.62
N VAL A 58 7.81 2.78 14.17
CA VAL A 58 7.28 1.51 13.67
C VAL A 58 6.71 1.67 12.26
N LEU A 59 5.88 2.68 12.03
CA LEU A 59 5.27 2.95 10.73
C LEU A 59 6.30 3.33 9.66
N GLU A 60 7.26 4.17 10.00
CA GLU A 60 8.37 4.52 9.11
C GLU A 60 9.23 3.31 8.76
N SER A 61 9.50 2.43 9.73
CA SER A 61 10.20 1.17 9.48
C SER A 61 9.41 0.24 8.55
N LEU A 62 8.08 0.27 8.62
CA LEU A 62 7.21 -0.55 7.77
C LEU A 62 7.14 -0.01 6.34
N LEU A 63 7.04 1.31 6.19
CA LEU A 63 6.96 1.99 4.89
C LEU A 63 8.31 2.03 4.17
N GLY A 64 9.41 2.01 4.93
CA GLY A 64 10.76 2.17 4.39
C GLY A 64 11.10 3.64 4.10
N LYS A 65 12.23 3.86 3.40
CA LYS A 65 12.73 5.19 3.08
C LYS A 65 12.27 5.63 1.69
N GLY A 66 11.99 6.93 1.55
CA GLY A 66 11.60 7.55 0.28
C GLY A 66 10.11 7.42 -0.02
N GLU A 67 9.73 7.69 -1.27
CA GLU A 67 8.32 7.56 -1.66
C GLU A 67 7.83 6.11 -1.55
N PRO A 68 6.61 5.89 -1.02
CA PRO A 68 6.07 4.55 -0.76
C PRO A 68 5.99 3.69 -2.03
N GLY A 69 5.85 4.31 -3.21
CA GLY A 69 5.76 3.59 -4.49
C GLY A 69 4.40 2.93 -4.72
N TRP A 70 3.40 3.29 -3.92
CA TRP A 70 2.02 2.83 -3.99
C TRP A 70 1.06 3.87 -3.43
N SER A 71 -0.19 3.80 -3.86
CA SER A 71 -1.32 4.57 -3.36
C SER A 71 -2.50 3.64 -3.07
N LEU A 72 -3.42 4.12 -2.25
CA LEU A 72 -4.68 3.44 -1.95
C LEU A 72 -5.81 4.18 -2.64
N VAL A 73 -6.57 3.49 -3.48
CA VAL A 73 -7.72 4.05 -4.21
C VAL A 73 -8.97 3.19 -4.00
N PRO A 74 -10.17 3.78 -4.02
CA PRO A 74 -11.40 2.98 -3.98
C PRO A 74 -11.51 2.13 -5.26
N ALA A 75 -11.98 0.89 -5.15
CA ALA A 75 -12.22 0.06 -6.31
C ALA A 75 -13.46 0.56 -7.08
N PRO A 76 -13.39 0.69 -8.42
CA PRO A 76 -14.56 1.06 -9.20
C PRO A 76 -15.64 -0.04 -9.15
N GLY A 77 -16.89 0.35 -8.87
CA GLY A 77 -18.07 -0.52 -9.00
C GLY A 77 -18.30 -1.56 -7.89
N LYS A 78 -17.41 -1.71 -6.90
CA LYS A 78 -17.60 -2.64 -5.75
C LYS A 78 -17.63 -1.87 -4.43
N GLY A 79 -18.79 -1.86 -3.77
CA GLY A 79 -18.98 -1.21 -2.48
C GLY A 79 -18.06 -1.79 -1.41
N GLY A 80 -17.04 -1.03 -1.00
CA GLY A 80 -16.12 -1.37 0.09
C GLY A 80 -14.80 -2.04 -0.32
N ALA A 81 -14.60 -2.35 -1.61
CA ALA A 81 -13.31 -2.85 -2.07
C ALA A 81 -12.30 -1.70 -2.23
N LEU A 82 -11.04 -1.98 -1.92
CA LEU A 82 -9.93 -1.05 -2.05
C LEU A 82 -8.89 -1.62 -3.02
N VAL A 83 -8.19 -0.74 -3.73
CA VAL A 83 -7.08 -1.12 -4.61
C VAL A 83 -5.81 -0.47 -4.08
N ILE A 84 -4.80 -1.29 -3.83
CA ILE A 84 -3.42 -0.81 -3.73
C ILE A 84 -2.86 -0.77 -5.14
N GLU A 85 -2.61 0.43 -5.65
CA GLU A 85 -2.01 0.65 -6.96
C GLU A 85 -0.58 1.13 -6.78
N THR A 86 0.39 0.41 -7.34
CA THR A 86 1.78 0.87 -7.30
C THR A 86 2.01 2.01 -8.29
N THR A 87 2.82 3.00 -7.91
CA THR A 87 3.22 4.11 -8.77
C THR A 87 4.35 3.69 -9.73
N GLU A 88 4.86 4.63 -10.53
CA GLU A 88 5.98 4.37 -11.44
C GLU A 88 7.24 3.84 -10.73
N ALA A 89 7.50 4.34 -9.51
CA ALA A 89 8.58 3.87 -8.65
C ALA A 89 8.44 2.38 -8.28
N GLY A 90 7.21 1.83 -8.37
CA GLY A 90 6.85 0.47 -8.02
C GLY A 90 6.97 0.19 -6.52
N ALA A 91 6.46 -0.96 -6.10
CA ALA A 91 6.63 -1.48 -4.75
C ALA A 91 7.11 -2.93 -4.78
N ALA A 92 7.77 -3.38 -3.72
CA ALA A 92 8.01 -4.81 -3.54
C ALA A 92 6.70 -5.46 -3.09
N VAL A 93 6.27 -6.55 -3.74
CA VAL A 93 5.07 -7.30 -3.35
C VAL A 93 5.14 -7.73 -1.89
N SER A 94 6.32 -8.14 -1.43
CA SER A 94 6.57 -8.51 -0.03
C SER A 94 6.42 -7.34 0.95
N ALA A 95 6.72 -6.11 0.53
CA ALA A 95 6.51 -4.94 1.37
C ALA A 95 5.02 -4.67 1.54
N ILE A 96 4.24 -4.79 0.45
CA ILE A 96 2.78 -4.71 0.52
C ILE A 96 2.21 -5.85 1.36
N ALA A 97 2.66 -7.08 1.18
CA ALA A 97 2.23 -8.21 2.00
C ALA A 97 2.47 -7.96 3.50
N ARG A 98 3.66 -7.47 3.86
CA ARG A 98 3.98 -7.13 5.26
C ARG A 98 3.12 -5.99 5.81
N ILE A 99 2.77 -5.01 4.98
CA ILE A 99 1.80 -3.97 5.36
C ILE A 99 0.44 -4.60 5.65
N LEU A 100 -0.06 -5.48 4.78
CA LEU A 100 -1.35 -6.13 4.97
C LEU A 100 -1.35 -7.01 6.21
N GLU A 101 -0.31 -7.81 6.44
CA GLU A 101 -0.16 -8.64 7.64
C GLU A 101 -0.21 -7.83 8.94
N GLN A 102 0.43 -6.66 8.97
CA GLN A 102 0.56 -5.88 10.20
C GLN A 102 -0.58 -4.88 10.39
N ILE A 103 -1.12 -4.31 9.33
CA ILE A 103 -2.06 -3.17 9.39
C ILE A 103 -3.48 -3.57 9.04
N ALA A 104 -3.64 -4.56 8.17
CA ALA A 104 -4.93 -4.95 7.64
C ALA A 104 -5.11 -6.47 7.56
N PRO A 105 -4.85 -7.23 8.63
CA PRO A 105 -4.77 -8.70 8.56
C PRO A 105 -6.09 -9.34 8.10
N GLY A 106 -7.24 -8.70 8.33
CA GLY A 106 -8.53 -9.19 7.85
C GLY A 106 -8.69 -9.14 6.32
N THR A 107 -7.81 -8.45 5.59
CA THR A 107 -7.73 -8.57 4.12
C THR A 107 -7.21 -9.93 3.66
N LEU A 108 -6.37 -10.58 4.46
CA LEU A 108 -5.70 -11.83 4.09
C LEU A 108 -6.61 -13.05 4.18
N VAL A 109 -7.74 -12.94 4.90
CA VAL A 109 -8.76 -14.00 4.99
C VAL A 109 -9.77 -13.94 3.85
N ARG A 110 -9.68 -12.95 2.96
CA ARG A 110 -10.56 -12.76 1.81
C ARG A 110 -9.77 -12.87 0.50
N PRO A 111 -10.44 -13.22 -0.62
CA PRO A 111 -9.77 -13.26 -1.91
C PRO A 111 -9.15 -11.90 -2.26
N MET A 112 -7.91 -11.94 -2.75
CA MET A 112 -7.20 -10.78 -3.29
C MET A 112 -6.96 -10.99 -4.78
N ILE A 113 -7.14 -9.94 -5.57
CA ILE A 113 -6.89 -9.99 -7.02
C ILE A 113 -5.59 -9.24 -7.30
N TYR A 114 -4.57 -9.96 -7.73
CA TYR A 114 -3.29 -9.40 -8.16
C TYR A 114 -3.28 -9.24 -9.68
N GLU A 115 -3.00 -8.02 -10.15
CA GLU A 115 -2.89 -7.70 -11.56
C GLU A 115 -1.52 -7.06 -11.82
N PRO A 116 -0.59 -7.72 -12.53
CA PRO A 116 0.67 -7.09 -12.91
C PRO A 116 0.40 -5.97 -13.92
N LEU A 117 0.98 -4.79 -13.68
CA LEU A 117 0.96 -3.71 -14.66
C LEU A 117 2.20 -3.87 -15.54
N SER A 118 1.99 -4.08 -16.84
CA SER A 118 3.08 -4.06 -17.80
C SER A 118 3.70 -2.67 -17.80
N LEU A 119 5.01 -2.60 -17.56
CA LEU A 119 5.82 -1.48 -18.03
C LEU A 119 5.64 -1.47 -19.55
N ASN A 120 4.72 -0.66 -20.07
CA ASN A 120 4.76 -0.35 -21.48
C ASN A 120 6.12 0.31 -21.71
N ASN A 121 7.06 -0.46 -22.24
CA ASN A 121 8.15 0.11 -23.01
C ASN A 121 7.48 0.83 -24.18
N SER A 122 7.11 2.09 -23.99
CA SER A 122 6.91 3.07 -25.05
C SER A 122 8.28 3.44 -25.66
N GLY A 123 9.11 2.43 -25.91
CA GLY A 123 10.28 2.48 -26.77
C GLY A 123 9.93 1.70 -28.02
N GLY A 124 9.61 2.42 -29.10
CA GLY A 124 9.21 1.83 -30.37
C GLY A 124 10.23 0.81 -30.86
N HIS A 125 9.80 -0.44 -30.98
CA HIS A 125 10.42 -1.37 -31.90
C HIS A 125 9.40 -1.76 -32.96
N LEU A 126 9.23 -0.85 -33.93
CA LEU A 126 8.77 -1.19 -35.27
C LEU A 126 9.75 -2.23 -35.83
N ARG A 127 9.51 -3.52 -35.58
CA ARG A 127 10.04 -4.58 -36.44
C ARG A 127 9.19 -4.56 -37.70
N ARG A 128 9.65 -3.81 -38.71
CA ARG A 128 9.32 -4.13 -40.10
C ARG A 128 9.87 -5.53 -40.37
N LEU A 129 8.97 -6.47 -40.62
CA LEU A 129 9.31 -7.71 -41.30
C LEU A 129 9.31 -7.38 -42.80
N HIS A 130 10.47 -7.64 -43.42
CA HIS A 130 10.64 -7.68 -44.88
C HIS A 130 9.86 -8.85 -45.47
#